data_AF-A0A069PFK8-F1
#
_entry.id   AF-A0A069PFK8-F1
#
_cell.length_a   1.000
_cell.length_b   1.000
_cell.length_c   1.000
_cell.angle_alpha   90.00
_cell.angle_beta   90.00
_cell.angle_gamma   90.00
#
_symmetry.space_group_name_H-M   'P 1'
#
loop_
_entity.id
_entity.type
_entity.pdbx_description
1 polymer ?
#
loop_
_entity_poly.entity_id
_entity_poly.type
_entity_poly.pdbx_seq_one_letter_code
_entity_poly.pdbx_strand_id
1 'polypeptide(L)'
;MLILMSASIRAGEPTGDSKRDALVAFVSKLQLSRGTLSQSDFEAIRAAQYTETQLADISLAIALTIFTNTFNRINDTTVDFPPVK
;
A
#
# COMPACT_ATOMS: atom_id res chain seq x y z
N MET A 1 -1.41 5.39 -9.94
CA MET A 1 -1.41 3.99 -9.45
C MET A 1 -2.56 3.69 -8.49
N LEU A 2 -3.02 4.63 -7.65
CA LEU A 2 -4.20 4.42 -6.77
C LEU A 2 -5.52 4.10 -7.50
N ILE A 3 -5.67 4.51 -8.76
CA ILE A 3 -6.93 4.39 -9.53
C ILE A 3 -7.28 2.92 -9.85
N LEU A 4 -6.29 2.01 -9.79
CA LEU A 4 -6.48 0.56 -10.06
C LEU A 4 -6.77 -0.27 -8.79
N MET A 5 -6.76 0.34 -7.59
CA MET A 5 -7.10 -0.37 -6.35
C MET A 5 -8.61 -0.57 -6.27
N SER A 6 -9.07 -1.78 -5.93
CA SER A 6 -10.50 -2.06 -5.75
C SER A 6 -11.10 -1.21 -4.62
N ALA A 7 -12.42 -1.00 -4.65
CA ALA A 7 -13.13 -0.14 -3.69
C ALA A 7 -12.85 -0.54 -2.23
N SER A 8 -12.89 -1.84 -1.90
CA SER A 8 -12.59 -2.34 -0.55
C SER A 8 -11.18 -1.97 -0.10
N ILE A 9 -10.19 -2.04 -0.98
CA ILE A 9 -8.80 -1.70 -0.63
C ILE A 9 -8.67 -0.20 -0.36
N ARG A 10 -9.35 0.65 -1.14
CA ARG A 10 -9.35 2.10 -0.89
C ARG A 10 -10.03 2.46 0.42
N ALA A 11 -11.06 1.71 0.81
CA ALA A 11 -11.77 1.88 2.06
C ALA A 11 -11.07 1.21 3.27
N GLY A 12 -10.04 0.39 3.04
CA GLY A 12 -9.41 -0.42 4.09
C GLY A 12 -10.28 -1.58 4.59
N GLU A 13 -11.30 -1.96 3.81
CA GLU A 13 -12.23 -3.05 4.12
C GLU A 13 -11.68 -4.41 3.68
N PRO A 14 -12.10 -5.52 4.35
CA PRO A 14 -11.71 -6.87 3.96
C PRO A 14 -12.03 -7.16 2.49
N THR A 15 -11.09 -7.79 1.80
CA THR A 15 -11.22 -8.15 0.38
C THR A 15 -11.72 -9.57 0.17
N GLY A 16 -11.76 -10.39 1.24
CA GLY A 16 -12.08 -11.82 1.17
C GLY A 16 -10.87 -12.70 0.81
N ASP A 17 -9.71 -12.09 0.59
CA ASP A 17 -8.43 -12.77 0.40
C ASP A 17 -7.51 -12.40 1.58
N SER A 18 -7.25 -13.39 2.44
CA SER A 18 -6.46 -13.19 3.66
C SER A 18 -5.03 -12.73 3.40
N LYS A 19 -4.43 -13.14 2.27
CA LYS A 19 -3.09 -12.72 1.88
C LYS A 19 -3.11 -11.25 1.45
N ARG A 20 -4.12 -10.87 0.67
CA ARG A 20 -4.31 -9.47 0.25
C ARG A 20 -4.62 -8.56 1.43
N ASP A 21 -5.47 -9.00 2.35
CA ASP A 21 -5.84 -8.23 3.53
C ASP A 21 -4.63 -8.00 4.46
N ALA A 22 -3.77 -9.01 4.60
CA ALA A 22 -2.50 -8.86 5.33
C ALA A 22 -1.57 -7.81 4.68
N LEU A 23 -1.48 -7.79 3.34
CA LEU A 23 -0.72 -6.78 2.63
C LEU A 23 -1.28 -5.36 2.83
N VAL A 24 -2.60 -5.20 2.72
CA VAL A 24 -3.26 -3.90 2.94
C VAL A 24 -2.99 -3.40 4.35
N ALA A 25 -3.12 -4.26 5.37
CA ALA A 25 -2.83 -3.92 6.76
C ALA A 25 -1.35 -3.53 6.95
N PHE A 26 -0.42 -4.30 6.39
CA PHE A 26 1.02 -4.04 6.48
C PHE A 26 1.42 -2.70 5.85
N VAL A 27 0.97 -2.43 4.62
CA VAL A 27 1.26 -1.18 3.91
C VAL A 27 0.64 0.02 4.64
N SER A 28 -0.59 -0.13 5.14
CA SER A 28 -1.27 0.92 5.90
C SER A 28 -0.50 1.26 7.18
N LYS A 29 0.00 0.24 7.91
CA LYS A 29 0.84 0.46 9.09
C LYS A 29 2.13 1.18 8.74
N LEU A 30 2.83 0.79 7.67
CA LEU A 30 4.05 1.48 7.24
C LEU A 30 3.82 2.94 6.87
N GLN A 31 2.68 3.27 6.25
CA GLN A 31 2.37 4.65 5.87
C GLN A 31 1.94 5.52 7.05
N LEU A 32 1.24 4.96 8.04
CA LEU A 32 0.68 5.70 9.17
C LEU A 32 1.61 5.77 10.38
N SER A 33 2.48 4.77 10.55
CA SER A 33 3.43 4.72 11.65
C SER A 33 4.76 5.42 11.31
N ARG A 34 5.53 5.71 12.36
CA ARG A 34 6.88 6.25 12.25
C ARG A 34 7.84 5.38 13.04
N GLY A 35 9.09 5.31 12.58
CA GLY A 35 10.12 4.50 13.23
C GLY A 35 10.09 3.04 12.79
N THR A 36 10.69 2.18 13.61
CA THR A 36 10.88 0.76 13.29
C THR A 36 9.57 0.00 13.38
N LEU A 37 9.31 -0.85 12.40
CA LEU A 37 8.19 -1.79 12.42
C LEU A 37 8.30 -2.73 13.62
N SER A 38 7.18 -3.02 14.29
CA SER A 38 7.17 -3.99 15.39
C SER A 38 7.44 -5.41 14.88
N GLN A 39 8.06 -6.24 15.72
CA GLN A 39 8.29 -7.67 15.41
C GLN A 39 6.99 -8.40 15.08
N SER A 40 5.90 -8.12 15.82
CA SER A 40 4.59 -8.72 15.57
C SER A 40 4.00 -8.37 14.20
N ASP A 41 4.23 -7.13 13.73
CA ASP A 41 3.75 -6.72 12.40
C ASP A 41 4.55 -7.37 11.28
N PHE A 42 5.85 -7.55 11.50
CA PHE A 42 6.71 -8.29 10.58
C PHE A 42 6.33 -9.78 10.51
N GLU A 43 6.03 -10.40 11.65
CA GLU A 43 5.58 -11.80 11.70
C GLU A 43 4.22 -12.00 11.03
N ALA A 44 3.29 -11.05 11.18
CA ALA A 44 1.98 -11.12 10.56
C ALA A 44 2.07 -11.18 9.02
N ILE A 45 2.93 -10.37 8.39
CA ILE A 45 3.09 -10.41 6.92
C ILE A 45 3.82 -11.68 6.46
N ARG A 46 4.73 -12.22 7.28
CA ARG A 46 5.39 -13.51 7.01
C ARG A 46 4.42 -14.69 7.11
N ALA A 47 3.48 -14.66 8.06
CA ALA A 47 2.43 -15.67 8.19
C ALA A 47 1.49 -15.69 6.96
N ALA A 48 1.31 -14.55 6.29
CA ALA A 48 0.64 -14.46 4.99
C ALA A 48 1.51 -14.93 3.80
N GLN A 49 2.65 -15.56 4.08
CA GLN A 49 3.56 -16.17 3.11
C GLN A 49 4.16 -15.17 2.11
N TYR A 50 4.48 -13.95 2.58
CA TYR A 50 5.30 -13.00 1.83
C TYR A 50 6.78 -13.27 2.04
N THR A 51 7.55 -13.34 0.94
CA THR A 51 9.01 -13.53 0.98
C THR A 51 9.74 -12.21 1.26
N GLU A 52 10.99 -12.28 1.70
CA GLU A 52 11.80 -11.07 1.91
C GLU A 52 12.01 -10.28 0.61
N THR A 53 12.18 -10.99 -0.52
CA THR A 53 12.22 -10.36 -1.86
C THR A 53 10.93 -9.61 -2.15
N GLN A 54 9.77 -10.21 -1.86
CA GLN A 54 8.48 -9.53 -2.03
C GLN A 54 8.35 -8.32 -1.12
N LEU A 55 8.88 -8.37 0.11
CA LEU A 55 8.89 -7.20 1.00
C LEU A 55 9.77 -6.06 0.44
N ALA A 56 10.89 -6.39 -0.21
CA ALA A 56 11.71 -5.40 -0.92
C ALA A 56 10.94 -4.79 -2.11
N ASP A 57 10.26 -5.60 -2.91
CA ASP A 57 9.44 -5.12 -4.05
C ASP A 57 8.28 -4.23 -3.58
N ILE A 58 7.60 -4.62 -2.49
CA ILE A 58 6.55 -3.82 -1.85
C ILE A 58 7.12 -2.47 -1.41
N SER A 59 8.31 -2.47 -0.80
CA SER A 59 8.97 -1.24 -0.34
C SER A 59 9.29 -0.30 -1.51
N LEU A 60 9.80 -0.85 -2.62
CA LEU A 60 10.04 -0.09 -3.84
C LEU A 60 8.74 0.50 -4.42
N ALA A 61 7.68 -0.30 -4.48
CA ALA A 61 6.37 0.15 -4.96
C ALA A 61 5.80 1.29 -4.09
N ILE A 62 5.94 1.21 -2.77
CA ILE A 62 5.56 2.30 -1.84
C ILE A 62 6.36 3.56 -2.14
N ALA A 63 7.69 3.45 -2.25
CA ALA A 63 8.56 4.59 -2.54
C ALA A 63 8.21 5.28 -3.86
N LEU A 64 8.00 4.49 -4.92
CA LEU A 64 7.60 5.02 -6.24
C LEU A 64 6.22 5.69 -6.19
N THR A 65 5.28 5.14 -5.41
CA THR A 65 3.96 5.75 -5.20
C THR A 65 4.09 7.10 -4.51
N ILE A 66 4.86 7.18 -3.43
CA ILE A 66 5.08 8.43 -2.70
C ILE A 66 5.74 9.47 -3.59
N PHE A 67 6.77 9.07 -4.34
CA PHE A 67 7.48 9.93 -5.29
C PHE A 67 6.52 10.51 -6.34
N THR A 68 5.80 9.64 -7.05
CA THR A 68 4.90 10.07 -8.13
C THR A 68 3.73 10.92 -7.62
N ASN A 69 3.13 10.57 -6.49
CA ASN A 69 2.07 11.37 -5.87
C ASN A 69 2.60 12.76 -5.44
N THR A 70 3.80 12.82 -4.87
CA THR A 70 4.43 14.08 -4.48
C THR A 70 4.75 14.94 -5.70
N PHE A 71 5.32 14.33 -6.74
CA PHE A 71 5.62 15.02 -7.99
C PHE A 71 4.36 15.61 -8.64
N ASN A 72 3.28 14.83 -8.75
CA ASN A 72 2.02 15.31 -9.30
C ASN A 72 1.42 16.44 -8.47
N ARG A 73 1.49 16.36 -7.14
CA ARG A 73 0.98 17.41 -6.24
C ARG A 73 1.78 18.72 -6.34
N ILE A 74 3.08 18.65 -6.57
CA ILE A 74 3.92 19.85 -6.79
C ILE A 74 3.54 20.57 -8.09
N ASN A 75 3.21 19.80 -9.13
CA ASN A 75 2.94 20.34 -10.46
C ASN A 75 1.45 20.63 -10.72
N ASP A 76 0.58 20.41 -9.72
CA ASP A 76 -0.89 20.49 -9.85
C ASP A 76 -1.41 19.75 -11.09
N THR A 77 -0.86 18.56 -11.34
CA THR A 77 -1.17 17.77 -12.54
C THR A 77 -2.66 17.39 -12.53
N THR A 78 -3.42 17.85 -13.53
CA THR A 78 -4.82 17.48 -13.72
C THR A 78 -4.97 15.98 -13.99
N VAL A 79 -5.89 15.33 -13.29
CA VAL A 79 -6.17 13.90 -13.47
C VAL A 79 -7.08 13.72 -14.69
N ASP A 80 -6.55 13.13 -15.77
CA ASP A 80 -7.28 12.83 -17.01
C ASP A 80 -8.31 11.68 -16.89
N PHE A 81 -8.58 11.18 -15.68
CA PHE A 81 -9.49 10.07 -15.44
C PHE A 81 -10.73 10.54 -14.69
N PRO A 82 -11.94 10.10 -15.11
CA PRO A 82 -13.16 10.44 -14.39
C PRO A 82 -13.09 9.92 -12.94
N PRO A 83 -13.64 10.67 -11.96
CA PRO A 83 -13.65 10.24 -10.57
C PRO A 83 -14.41 8.92 -10.44
N VAL A 84 -13.84 7.99 -9.67
CA VAL A 84 -14.45 6.68 -9.41
C VAL A 84 -15.69 6.89 -8.55
N LYS A 85 -16.85 6.37 -8.98
CA LYS A 85 -18.10 6.35 -8.20
C LYS A 85 -17.98 5.47 -6.97
#